data_AF-A0A7S4SF38-F1
#
_entry.id   AF-A0A7S4SF38-F1
#
_cell.length_a   1.000
_cell.length_b   1.000
_cell.length_c   1.000
_cell.angle_alpha   90.00
_cell.angle_beta   90.00
_cell.angle_gamma   90.00
#
_symmetry.space_group_name_H-M   'P 1'
#
loop_
_entity.id
_entity.type
_entity.pdbx_description
1 polymer ?
#
loop_
_entity_poly.entity_id
_entity_poly.type
_entity_poly.pdbx_seq_one_letter_code
_entity_poly.pdbx_strand_id
1 'polypeptide(L)'
;KSLLMLPREYFGSFDLVLVDLFDDIASLSVTDELNMLDALALLVKPDGIILKNEVYFGPFASMFKYSVMVNWYDNPIVCSQVMVMGSNTVDFLNPTLKNTDVETLFIQPLKEIDNPFEYYHDYAKN
;
A
#
# COMPACT_ATOMS: atom_id res chain seq x y z
N LYS A 1 -23.17 6.02 -3.58
CA LYS A 1 -23.55 7.41 -3.20
C LYS A 1 -22.48 8.14 -2.35
N SER A 2 -21.34 7.54 -1.96
CA SER A 2 -20.41 8.16 -0.98
C SER A 2 -19.15 8.81 -1.55
N LEU A 3 -18.64 8.43 -2.74
CA LEU A 3 -17.34 8.97 -3.19
C LEU A 3 -17.36 10.45 -3.57
N LEU A 4 -18.47 10.92 -4.14
CA LEU A 4 -18.69 12.32 -4.48
C LEU A 4 -18.94 13.22 -3.26
N MET A 5 -18.93 12.66 -2.04
CA MET A 5 -19.02 13.46 -0.79
C MET A 5 -17.66 13.95 -0.32
N LEU A 6 -16.56 13.37 -0.82
CA LEU A 6 -15.23 13.87 -0.51
C LEU A 6 -14.97 15.19 -1.26
N PRO A 7 -14.29 16.16 -0.63
CA PRO A 7 -13.90 17.39 -1.30
C PRO A 7 -13.10 17.09 -2.58
N ARG A 8 -13.30 17.86 -3.65
CA ARG A 8 -12.63 17.58 -4.94
C ARG A 8 -11.12 17.72 -4.85
N GLU A 9 -10.66 18.62 -4.00
CA GLU A 9 -9.26 18.88 -3.69
C GLU A 9 -8.54 17.70 -3.02
N TYR A 10 -9.27 16.66 -2.57
CA TYR A 10 -8.69 15.46 -1.96
C TYR A 10 -8.24 14.42 -3.00
N PHE A 11 -8.78 14.50 -4.22
CA PHE A 11 -8.43 13.55 -5.28
C PHE A 11 -7.03 13.87 -5.81
N GLY A 12 -6.14 12.88 -5.76
CA GLY A 12 -4.76 13.03 -6.17
C GLY A 12 -3.91 13.94 -5.28
N SER A 13 -4.30 14.18 -4.02
CA SER A 13 -3.59 15.12 -3.14
C SER A 13 -2.78 14.46 -2.03
N PHE A 14 -2.99 13.18 -1.76
CA PHE A 14 -2.35 12.50 -0.63
C PHE A 14 -1.07 11.81 -1.05
N ASP A 15 0.02 12.04 -0.32
CA ASP A 15 1.28 11.31 -0.50
C ASP A 15 1.17 9.82 -0.12
N LEU A 16 0.32 9.53 0.87
CA LEU A 16 0.07 8.20 1.40
C LEU A 16 -1.42 8.02 1.71
N VAL A 17 -2.01 6.91 1.24
CA VAL A 17 -3.34 6.46 1.67
C VAL A 17 -3.20 5.09 2.32
N LEU A 18 -3.65 5.00 3.57
CA LEU A 18 -3.68 3.76 4.35
C LEU A 18 -5.12 3.23 4.37
N VAL A 19 -5.32 2.02 3.87
CA VAL A 19 -6.62 1.34 3.82
C VAL A 19 -6.61 0.21 4.83
N ASP A 20 -7.25 0.46 5.96
CA ASP A 20 -7.48 -0.52 7.03
C ASP A 20 -8.93 -1.01 6.97
N LEU A 21 -9.21 -1.89 6.01
CA LEU A 21 -10.52 -2.47 5.75
C LEU A 21 -10.37 -3.94 5.40
N PHE A 22 -11.33 -4.74 5.88
CA PHE A 22 -11.49 -6.13 5.47
C PHE A 22 -11.68 -6.27 3.95
N ASP A 23 -11.12 -7.31 3.34
CA ASP A 23 -11.15 -7.58 1.89
C ASP A 23 -12.56 -7.55 1.31
N ASP A 24 -13.53 -8.12 2.04
CA ASP A 24 -14.94 -8.14 1.64
C ASP A 24 -15.55 -6.73 1.58
N ILE A 25 -15.06 -5.79 2.40
CA ILE A 25 -15.51 -4.39 2.39
C ILE A 25 -14.79 -3.62 1.27
N ALA A 26 -13.48 -3.85 1.10
CA ALA A 26 -12.67 -3.19 0.09
C ALA A 26 -13.12 -3.52 -1.34
N SER A 27 -13.66 -4.72 -1.55
CA SER A 27 -14.17 -5.19 -2.84
C SER A 27 -15.62 -4.76 -3.15
N LEU A 28 -16.31 -4.08 -2.22
CA LEU A 28 -17.67 -3.60 -2.46
C LEU A 28 -17.71 -2.56 -3.60
N SER A 29 -18.58 -2.78 -4.57
CA SER A 29 -18.85 -1.84 -5.66
C SER A 29 -19.38 -0.51 -5.13
N VAL A 30 -18.72 0.58 -5.52
CA VAL A 30 -19.15 1.96 -5.25
C VAL A 30 -19.90 2.54 -6.46
N THR A 31 -19.51 2.12 -7.65
CA THR A 31 -20.16 2.37 -8.95
C THR A 31 -20.17 1.06 -9.75
N ASP A 32 -20.74 1.09 -10.95
CA ASP A 32 -20.72 -0.07 -11.86
C ASP A 32 -19.29 -0.42 -12.35
N GLU A 33 -18.34 0.52 -12.24
CA GLU A 33 -16.96 0.40 -12.74
C GLU A 33 -15.89 0.36 -11.64
N LEU A 34 -16.20 0.85 -10.44
CA LEU A 34 -15.23 1.03 -9.35
C LEU A 34 -15.70 0.34 -8.07
N ASN A 35 -14.82 -0.45 -7.48
CA ASN A 35 -14.94 -0.90 -6.09
C ASN A 35 -14.40 0.16 -5.11
N MET A 36 -14.50 -0.11 -3.81
CA MET A 36 -14.06 0.81 -2.76
C MET A 36 -12.57 1.07 -2.80
N LEU A 37 -11.76 0.05 -3.09
CA LEU A 37 -10.31 0.19 -3.21
C LEU A 37 -9.91 1.04 -4.43
N ASP A 38 -10.54 0.83 -5.58
CA ASP A 38 -10.31 1.64 -6.80
C ASP A 38 -10.61 3.11 -6.53
N ALA A 39 -11.71 3.34 -5.86
CA ALA A 39 -12.14 4.65 -5.44
C ALA A 39 -11.16 5.35 -4.47
N LEU A 40 -10.63 4.62 -3.49
CA LEU A 40 -9.65 5.14 -2.53
C LEU A 40 -8.29 5.40 -3.21
N ALA A 41 -7.93 4.61 -4.22
CA ALA A 41 -6.73 4.83 -5.02
C ALA A 41 -6.74 6.19 -5.75
N LEU A 42 -7.91 6.74 -6.07
CA LEU A 42 -8.02 8.08 -6.69
C LEU A 42 -7.62 9.23 -5.74
N LEU A 43 -7.50 8.98 -4.44
CA LEU A 43 -7.05 9.98 -3.47
C LEU A 43 -5.51 10.12 -3.47
N VAL A 44 -4.80 9.06 -3.86
CA VAL A 44 -3.34 9.06 -3.94
C VAL A 44 -2.87 9.93 -5.11
N LYS A 45 -1.92 10.82 -4.83
CA LYS A 45 -1.24 11.60 -5.88
C LYS A 45 -0.50 10.68 -6.87
N PRO A 46 -0.20 11.10 -8.10
CA PRO A 46 0.44 10.25 -9.11
C PRO A 46 1.77 9.60 -8.65
N ASP A 47 2.52 10.28 -7.79
CA ASP A 47 3.79 9.84 -7.22
C ASP A 47 3.69 9.32 -5.76
N GLY A 48 2.47 9.09 -5.28
CA GLY A 48 2.20 8.63 -3.92
C GLY A 48 2.18 7.11 -3.80
N ILE A 49 1.85 6.67 -2.58
CA ILE A 49 1.77 5.26 -2.21
C ILE A 49 0.39 4.98 -1.62
N ILE A 50 -0.23 3.88 -2.02
CA ILE A 50 -1.36 3.29 -1.28
C ILE A 50 -0.88 2.03 -0.56
N LEU A 51 -1.37 1.81 0.64
CA LEU A 51 -1.13 0.61 1.44
C LEU A 51 -2.46 0.02 1.90
N LYS A 52 -2.63 -1.30 1.77
CA LYS A 52 -3.74 -2.04 2.36
C LYS A 52 -3.23 -3.03 3.41
N ASN A 53 -3.92 -3.10 4.54
CA ASN A 53 -3.57 -3.93 5.70
C ASN A 53 -3.96 -5.42 5.58
N GLU A 54 -4.13 -5.99 4.39
CA GLU A 54 -4.40 -7.44 4.24
C GLU A 54 -3.89 -8.00 2.90
N VAL A 55 -3.99 -9.33 2.76
CA VAL A 55 -3.56 -10.10 1.58
C VAL A 55 -4.53 -9.89 0.41
N TYR A 56 -4.30 -8.86 -0.42
CA TYR A 56 -5.13 -8.60 -1.61
C TYR A 56 -4.30 -8.46 -2.90
N PHE A 57 -3.24 -9.25 -3.06
CA PHE A 57 -2.18 -8.91 -4.02
C PHE A 57 -2.57 -8.95 -5.50
N GLY A 58 -3.32 -9.96 -5.97
CA GLY A 58 -3.59 -10.12 -7.41
C GLY A 58 -4.30 -8.91 -8.06
N PRO A 59 -5.51 -8.55 -7.61
CA PRO A 59 -6.21 -7.38 -8.15
C PRO A 59 -5.46 -6.09 -7.83
N PHE A 60 -4.93 -5.94 -6.61
CA PHE A 60 -4.16 -4.77 -6.21
C PHE A 60 -2.96 -4.51 -7.12
N ALA A 61 -2.21 -5.57 -7.46
CA ALA A 61 -1.06 -5.47 -8.34
C ALA A 61 -1.44 -4.91 -9.72
N SER A 62 -2.62 -5.22 -10.24
CA SER A 62 -3.09 -4.70 -11.54
C SER A 62 -3.42 -3.20 -11.53
N MET A 63 -3.60 -2.60 -10.36
CA MET A 63 -3.95 -1.18 -10.21
C MET A 63 -2.74 -0.24 -10.31
N PHE A 64 -1.53 -0.75 -10.09
CA PHE A 64 -0.32 0.05 -9.99
C PHE A 64 0.82 -0.50 -10.83
N LYS A 65 1.69 0.39 -11.31
CA LYS A 65 2.89 0.00 -12.04
C LYS A 65 3.85 -0.84 -11.19
N TYR A 66 4.03 -0.45 -9.93
CA TYR A 66 4.88 -1.13 -8.96
C TYR A 66 4.02 -1.56 -7.79
N SER A 67 4.09 -2.83 -7.43
CA SER A 67 3.41 -3.36 -6.25
C SER A 67 4.30 -4.35 -5.50
N VAL A 68 4.21 -4.34 -4.18
CA VAL A 68 4.93 -5.26 -3.30
C VAL A 68 4.02 -5.72 -2.16
N MET A 69 4.23 -6.95 -1.72
CA MET A 69 3.60 -7.51 -0.54
C MET A 69 4.65 -7.64 0.56
N VAL A 70 4.42 -6.93 1.67
CA VAL A 70 5.27 -6.96 2.85
C VAL A 70 4.63 -7.88 3.88
N ASN A 71 5.41 -8.80 4.44
CA ASN A 71 4.97 -9.68 5.50
C ASN A 71 5.77 -9.41 6.78
N TRP A 72 5.04 -9.14 7.86
CA TRP A 72 5.59 -9.11 9.20
C TRP A 72 5.31 -10.44 9.89
N TYR A 73 6.32 -11.31 9.88
CA TYR A 73 6.34 -12.59 10.56
C TYR A 73 6.38 -12.44 12.08
N ASP A 74 5.92 -13.48 12.76
CA ASP A 74 5.93 -13.62 14.22
C ASP A 74 5.25 -12.44 14.96
N ASN A 75 4.20 -11.89 14.36
CA ASN A 75 3.37 -10.89 15.02
C ASN A 75 2.71 -11.53 16.27
N PRO A 76 2.87 -10.96 17.47
CA PRO A 76 2.44 -11.59 18.71
C PRO A 76 0.91 -11.73 18.86
N ILE A 77 0.14 -11.00 18.06
CA ILE A 77 -1.33 -10.99 18.10
C ILE A 77 -1.91 -11.83 16.97
N VAL A 78 -1.42 -11.65 15.74
CA VAL A 78 -2.02 -12.25 14.52
C VAL A 78 -1.10 -13.26 13.81
N CYS A 79 0.03 -13.62 14.42
CA CYS A 79 1.08 -14.52 13.91
C CYS A 79 1.81 -14.03 12.65
N SER A 80 1.10 -13.59 11.62
CA SER A 80 1.66 -13.05 10.37
C SER A 80 0.77 -11.93 9.88
N GLN A 81 1.31 -10.72 9.78
CA GLN A 81 0.58 -9.57 9.21
C GLN A 81 1.09 -9.28 7.81
N VAL A 82 0.20 -9.29 6.84
CA VAL A 82 0.54 -8.96 5.45
C VAL A 82 -0.03 -7.61 5.07
N MET A 83 0.77 -6.83 4.36
CA MET A 83 0.36 -5.57 3.78
C MET A 83 0.73 -5.55 2.30
N VAL A 84 -0.15 -4.99 1.46
CA VAL A 84 0.16 -4.75 0.05
C VAL A 84 0.33 -3.26 -0.19
N MET A 85 1.39 -2.88 -0.91
CA MET A 85 1.74 -1.50 -1.21
C MET A 85 1.86 -1.29 -2.71
N GLY A 86 1.37 -0.16 -3.21
CA GLY A 86 1.24 0.13 -4.63
C GLY A 86 1.61 1.57 -4.95
N SER A 87 2.31 1.77 -6.07
CA SER A 87 2.64 3.09 -6.60
C SER A 87 2.84 3.04 -8.12
N ASN A 88 2.57 4.15 -8.80
CA ASN A 88 2.86 4.28 -10.23
C ASN A 88 4.27 4.76 -10.53
N THR A 89 5.00 5.27 -9.53
CA THR A 89 6.34 5.85 -9.70
C THR A 89 7.39 5.27 -8.76
N VAL A 90 6.99 4.79 -7.57
CA VAL A 90 7.93 4.28 -6.57
C VAL A 90 8.26 2.82 -6.88
N ASP A 91 9.51 2.56 -7.28
CA ASP A 91 10.04 1.20 -7.39
C ASP A 91 10.46 0.68 -6.01
N PHE A 92 9.65 -0.22 -5.45
CA PHE A 92 9.90 -0.83 -4.14
C PHE A 92 11.06 -1.82 -4.14
N LEU A 93 11.46 -2.34 -5.31
CA LEU A 93 12.52 -3.34 -5.46
C LEU A 93 13.90 -2.71 -5.53
N ASN A 94 13.97 -1.48 -6.06
CA ASN A 94 15.20 -0.72 -6.19
C ASN A 94 15.07 0.65 -5.49
N PRO A 95 14.79 0.68 -4.17
CA PRO A 95 14.51 1.94 -3.49
C PRO A 95 15.79 2.76 -3.32
N THR A 96 15.68 4.07 -3.54
CA THR A 96 16.70 5.01 -3.07
C THR A 96 16.36 5.38 -1.63
N LEU A 97 17.07 4.78 -0.67
CA LEU A 97 16.86 5.04 0.76
C LEU A 97 17.23 6.49 1.09
N LYS A 98 16.31 7.19 1.75
CA LYS A 98 16.52 8.53 2.28
C LYS A 98 16.45 8.50 3.80
N ASN A 99 17.47 9.02 4.47
CA ASN A 99 17.39 9.24 5.91
C ASN A 99 16.45 10.43 6.18
N THR A 100 15.43 10.20 7.00
CA THR A 100 14.45 11.21 7.41
C THR A 100 14.68 11.73 8.83
N ASP A 101 15.78 11.31 9.48
CA ASP A 101 16.13 11.66 10.86
C ASP A 101 15.01 11.37 11.88
N VAL A 102 14.25 10.30 11.62
CA VAL A 102 13.17 9.81 12.51
C VAL A 102 13.73 8.71 13.42
N GLU A 103 13.46 8.80 14.72
CA GLU A 103 13.80 7.76 15.68
C GLU A 103 12.92 6.52 15.45
N THR A 104 13.55 5.36 15.22
CA THR A 104 12.85 4.09 15.08
C THR A 104 12.83 3.34 16.40
N LEU A 105 11.63 3.09 16.95
CA LEU A 105 11.48 2.46 18.27
C LEU A 105 11.42 0.92 18.21
N PHE A 106 11.00 0.36 17.07
CA PHE A 106 10.70 -1.06 16.95
C PHE A 106 11.27 -1.72 15.69
N ILE A 107 11.39 -0.97 14.59
CA ILE A 107 11.89 -1.47 13.31
C ILE A 107 13.34 -1.04 13.15
N GLN A 108 14.23 -1.98 12.84
CA GLN A 108 15.62 -1.68 12.52
C GLN A 108 15.70 -0.81 11.26
N PRO A 109 16.67 0.11 11.15
CA PRO A 109 16.84 0.92 9.95
C PRO A 109 16.94 0.06 8.69
N LEU A 110 16.25 0.44 7.60
CA LEU A 110 16.29 -0.30 6.33
C LEU A 110 17.70 -0.47 5.76
N LYS A 111 18.63 0.41 6.12
CA LYS A 111 20.04 0.35 5.72
C LYS A 111 20.81 -0.79 6.41
N GLU A 112 20.32 -1.27 7.54
CA GLU A 112 20.93 -2.34 8.35
C GLU A 112 20.37 -3.73 7.99
N ILE A 113 19.36 -3.79 7.10
CA ILE A 113 18.81 -5.03 6.57
C ILE A 113 19.68 -5.49 5.40
N ASP A 114 20.42 -6.60 5.60
CA ASP A 114 21.30 -7.18 4.58
C ASP A 114 20.52 -7.68 3.35
N ASN A 115 19.30 -8.21 3.57
CA ASN A 115 18.42 -8.69 2.51
C ASN A 115 17.02 -8.06 2.61
N PRO A 116 16.70 -7.03 1.81
CA PRO A 116 15.39 -6.37 1.86
C PRO A 116 14.23 -7.29 1.46
N PHE A 117 14.52 -8.42 0.80
CA PHE A 117 13.52 -9.45 0.48
C PHE A 117 13.11 -10.31 1.68
N GLU A 118 13.73 -10.16 2.86
CA GLU A 118 13.27 -10.85 4.07
C GLU A 118 11.83 -10.49 4.43
N TYR A 119 11.42 -9.26 4.14
CA TYR A 119 10.06 -8.79 4.39
C TYR A 119 9.19 -8.79 3.14
N TYR A 120 9.76 -8.91 1.94
CA TYR A 120 8.99 -8.94 0.69
C TYR A 120 8.66 -10.37 0.29
N HIS A 121 7.37 -10.69 0.29
CA HIS A 121 6.93 -12.03 -0.09
C HIS A 121 6.60 -12.12 -1.59
N ASP A 122 5.95 -11.10 -2.16
CA ASP A 122 5.57 -11.04 -3.58
C ASP A 122 5.77 -9.62 -4.15
N TYR A 123 6.03 -9.53 -5.45
CA TYR A 123 6.19 -8.25 -6.16
C TYR A 123 5.71 -8.31 -7.61
N ALA A 124 5.28 -7.16 -8.14
CA ALA A 124 4.83 -7.03 -9.53
C ALA A 124 5.31 -5.71 -10.14
N LYS A 125 5.64 -5.77 -11.43
CA LYS A 125 5.97 -4.62 -12.28
C LYS A 125 5.18 -4.74 -13.59
N ASN A 126 4.25 -3.82 -13.81
CA ASN A 126 3.39 -3.78 -15.00
C ASN A 126 3.87 -2.78 -16.04
#